data_AF-A0A7K3BLW4-F1
#
_entry.id   AF-A0A7K3BLW4-F1
#
_cell.length_a   1.000
_cell.length_b   1.000
_cell.length_c   1.000
_cell.angle_alpha   90.00
_cell.angle_beta   90.00
_cell.angle_gamma   90.00
#
_symmetry.space_group_name_H-M   'P 1'
#
loop_
_entity.id
_entity.type
_entity.pdbx_description
1 polymer ?
#
loop_
_entity_poly.entity_id
_entity_poly.type
_entity_poly.pdbx_seq_one_letter_code
_entity_poly.pdbx_strand_id
1 'polypeptide(L)' 'MVEPAVTIRQDGEGYVVTCPGTDAVGRGPTETQAWTDFWAALHADWKPPDELRAGPGEDHARGLRVLRLFL' A
#
# COMPACT_ATOMS: atom_id res chain seq x y z
N MET A 1 -9.59 13.20 17.39
CA MET A 1 -9.76 12.72 16.01
C MET A 1 -9.15 11.33 15.97
N VAL A 2 -9.95 10.29 15.72
CA VAL A 2 -9.42 8.93 15.51
C VAL A 2 -8.93 8.88 14.07
N GLU A 3 -7.63 8.70 13.89
CA GLU A 3 -7.06 8.42 12.57
C GLU A 3 -7.66 7.12 12.03
N PRO A 4 -7.94 7.00 10.72
CA PRO A 4 -8.38 5.74 10.14
C PRO A 4 -7.22 4.73 10.21
N ALA A 5 -7.17 3.97 11.30
CA ALA A 5 -6.18 2.93 11.47
C ALA A 5 -6.52 1.73 10.57
N VAL A 6 -5.51 1.19 9.88
CA VAL A 6 -5.64 -0.11 9.22
C VAL A 6 -5.95 -1.16 10.28
N THR A 7 -6.96 -1.99 10.02
CA THR A 7 -7.43 -3.01 10.95
C THR A 7 -7.20 -4.39 10.36
N ILE A 8 -6.73 -5.32 11.19
CA ILE A 8 -6.68 -6.75 10.87
C ILE A 8 -7.68 -7.48 11.76
N ARG A 9 -8.41 -8.43 11.17
CA ARG A 9 -9.33 -9.32 11.88
C ARG A 9 -9.11 -10.75 11.40
N GLN A 10 -9.34 -11.70 12.29
CA GLN A 10 -9.45 -13.10 11.90
C GLN A 10 -10.85 -13.36 11.31
N ASP A 11 -10.90 -14.02 10.16
CA ASP A 11 -12.12 -14.41 9.45
C ASP A 11 -12.06 -15.92 9.19
N GLY A 12 -12.72 -16.70 10.04
CA GLY A 12 -12.63 -18.16 10.03
C GLY A 12 -11.20 -18.67 10.24
N GLU A 13 -10.70 -19.45 9.27
CA GLU A 13 -9.33 -19.98 9.25
C GLU A 13 -8.30 -18.98 8.71
N GLY A 14 -8.73 -17.78 8.29
CA GLY A 14 -7.86 -16.77 7.71
C GLY A 14 -7.91 -15.42 8.40
N TYR A 15 -7.29 -14.44 7.75
CA TYR A 15 -7.17 -13.06 8.19
C TYR A 15 -7.59 -12.12 7.08
N VAL A 16 -8.20 -11.01 7.49
CA VAL A 16 -8.66 -9.94 6.61
C VAL A 16 -8.13 -8.60 7.13
N VAL A 17 -7.47 -7.86 6.26
CA VAL A 17 -6.95 -6.51 6.51
C VAL A 17 -7.79 -5.49 5.76
N THR A 18 -8.28 -4.47 6.45
CA THR A 18 -9.11 -3.40 5.90
C THR A 18 -8.63 -2.03 6.37
N CYS A 19 -8.58 -1.05 5.47
CA CYS A 19 -8.27 0.34 5.79
C CYS A 19 -9.48 1.24 5.54
N PRO A 20 -9.97 1.98 6.56
CA PRO A 20 -11.05 2.93 6.36
C PRO A 20 -10.61 4.05 5.41
N GLY A 21 -11.43 4.35 4.39
CA GLY A 21 -11.13 5.36 3.39
C GLY A 21 -10.39 4.83 2.15
N THR A 22 -10.19 3.52 2.05
CA THR A 22 -9.68 2.85 0.84
C THR A 22 -10.56 1.66 0.51
N ASP A 23 -10.67 1.31 -0.77
CA ASP A 23 -11.28 0.05 -1.21
C ASP A 23 -10.30 -1.14 -1.14
N ALA A 24 -9.07 -0.94 -0.66
CA ALA A 24 -8.08 -2.00 -0.52
C ALA A 24 -8.47 -2.96 0.63
N VAL A 25 -8.51 -4.25 0.29
CA VAL A 25 -8.77 -5.35 1.22
C VAL A 25 -7.72 -6.42 0.98
N GLY A 26 -7.04 -6.84 2.05
CA GLY A 26 -6.11 -7.96 2.00
C GLY A 26 -6.69 -9.20 2.65
N ARG A 27 -6.49 -10.37 2.06
CA ARG A 27 -6.93 -11.66 2.61
C ARG A 27 -5.82 -12.69 2.58
N GLY A 28 -5.81 -13.59 3.57
CA GLY A 28 -4.87 -14.71 3.56
C GLY A 28 -5.07 -15.70 4.72
N PRO A 29 -4.52 -16.92 4.62
CA PRO A 29 -4.56 -17.90 5.70
C PRO A 29 -3.69 -17.53 6.91
N THR A 30 -2.77 -16.57 6.75
CA THR A 30 -1.93 -16.02 7.81
C THR A 30 -1.97 -14.50 7.80
N GLU A 31 -1.68 -13.88 8.93
CA GLU A 31 -1.61 -12.42 9.04
C GLU A 31 -0.64 -11.82 8.02
N THR A 32 0.54 -12.43 7.87
CA THR A 32 1.56 -12.01 6.90
C THR A 32 1.00 -12.01 5.48
N GLN A 33 0.28 -13.07 5.09
CA GLN A 33 -0.26 -13.18 3.75
C GLN A 33 -1.38 -12.15 3.49
N ALA A 34 -2.22 -11.90 4.50
CA ALA A 34 -3.27 -10.88 4.42
C ALA A 34 -2.68 -9.47 4.31
N TRP A 35 -1.56 -9.18 5.00
CA TRP A 35 -0.84 -7.92 4.82
C TRP A 35 -0.20 -7.79 3.45
N THR A 36 0.44 -8.85 2.93
CA THR A 36 1.01 -8.83 1.58
C THR A 36 -0.05 -8.55 0.51
N ASP A 37 -1.21 -9.20 0.63
CA ASP A 37 -2.35 -8.99 -0.27
C ASP A 37 -2.92 -7.57 -0.16
N PHE A 38 -3.05 -7.04 1.08
CA PHE A 38 -3.50 -5.67 1.32
C PHE A 38 -2.58 -4.64 0.65
N TRP A 39 -1.26 -4.76 0.82
CA TRP A 39 -0.30 -3.86 0.17
C TRP A 39 -0.34 -3.98 -1.35
N ALA A 40 -0.50 -5.20 -1.89
CA ALA A 40 -0.65 -5.39 -3.33
C ALA A 40 -1.90 -4.66 -3.86
N ALA A 41 -3.04 -4.78 -3.16
CA ALA A 41 -4.27 -4.09 -3.52
C ALA A 41 -4.14 -2.56 -3.42
N LEU A 42 -3.49 -2.06 -2.38
CA LEU A 42 -3.26 -0.63 -2.17
C LEU A 42 -2.34 -0.04 -3.26
N HIS A 43 -1.29 -0.78 -3.65
CA HIS A 43 -0.38 -0.37 -4.71
C HIS A 43 -0.99 -0.48 -6.11
N ALA A 44 -1.94 -1.39 -6.33
CA ALA A 44 -2.63 -1.53 -7.61
C ALA A 44 -3.58 -0.34 -7.90
N ASP A 45 -4.19 0.22 -6.85
CA ASP A 45 -5.04 1.41 -6.97
C ASP A 45 -4.23 2.71 -7.10
N TRP A 46 -2.97 2.68 -6.68
CA TRP A 46 -2.08 3.81 -6.83
C TRP A 46 -1.79 4.10 -8.32
N LYS A 47 -2.40 5.17 -8.83
CA LYS A 47 -1.98 5.81 -10.07
C LYS A 47 -0.90 6.85 -9.77
N PRO A 48 0.28 6.78 -10.40
CA PRO A 48 1.23 7.89 -10.32
C PRO A 48 0.53 9.18 -10.78
N PRO A 49 0.77 10.32 -10.11
CA PRO A 49 0.34 11.62 -10.65
C PRO A 49 0.90 11.76 -12.07
N ASP A 50 0.07 12.25 -13.00
CA ASP A 50 0.40 12.35 -14.43
C ASP A 50 1.68 13.17 -14.67
N GLU A 51 2.06 14.02 -13.71
CA GLU A 51 3.31 14.78 -13.66
C GLU A 51 4.58 13.91 -13.61
N LEU A 52 4.50 12.65 -13.17
CA LEU A 52 5.59 11.66 -13.26
C LEU A 52 5.57 10.83 -14.54
N ARG A 53 4.49 10.93 -15.33
CA ARG A 53 4.33 10.21 -16.61
C ARG A 53 4.88 11.01 -17.79
N ALA A 54 5.01 12.34 -17.63
CA ALA A 54 5.62 13.24 -18.59
C ALA A 54 7.12 13.44 -18.29
N GLY A 55 7.95 12.45 -18.62
CA GLY A 55 9.41 12.62 -18.56
C GLY A 55 10.14 11.69 -19.52
N PRO A 56 10.37 12.09 -20.78
CA PRO A 56 11.27 11.36 -21.66
C PRO A 56 12.72 11.76 -21.34
N GLY A 57 13.46 10.88 -20.65
CA GLY A 57 14.91 10.96 -20.52
C GLY A 57 15.43 11.86 -19.39
N GLU A 58 16.45 11.38 -18.69
CA GLU A 58 17.31 12.13 -17.75
C GLU A 58 16.71 12.67 -16.43
N ASP A 59 16.39 11.80 -15.46
CA ASP A 59 16.63 12.14 -14.03
C ASP A 59 16.68 10.91 -13.08
N HIS A 60 17.32 9.82 -13.50
CA HIS A 60 17.45 8.59 -12.70
C HIS A 60 18.32 8.74 -11.42
N ALA A 61 18.77 9.96 -11.08
CA ALA A 61 19.76 10.17 -10.02
C ALA A 61 19.22 10.84 -8.74
N ARG A 62 18.01 11.43 -8.73
CA ARG A 62 17.51 12.16 -7.54
C ARG A 62 16.38 11.51 -6.76
N GLY A 63 15.63 10.57 -7.35
CA GLY A 63 14.51 9.90 -6.66
C GLY A 63 14.91 8.99 -5.50
N LEU A 64 16.16 8.51 -5.46
CA LEU A 64 16.63 7.55 -4.46
C LEU A 64 16.98 8.17 -3.09
N ARG A 65 16.82 9.48 -2.90
CA ARG A 65 17.14 10.15 -1.62
C ARG A 65 15.95 10.36 -0.70
N VAL A 66 14.71 10.30 -1.18
CA VAL A 66 13.52 10.50 -0.32
C VAL A 66 13.10 9.22 0.42
N LEU A 67 13.36 8.04 -0.14
CA LEU A 67 13.00 6.76 0.49
C LEU A 67 13.92 6.33 1.66
N ARG A 68 14.93 7.14 2.02
CA ARG A 68 15.90 6.81 3.07
C ARG A 68 15.80 7.68 4.34
N LEU A 69 14.73 8.46 4.48
CA LEU A 69 14.56 9.39 5.61
C LEU A 69 13.41 9.04 6.56
N PHE A 70 12.76 7.89 6.37
CA PHE A 70 11.73 7.38 7.30
C PHE A 70 11.96 5.91 7.66
N LEU A 71 13.20 5.56 7.99
CA LEU A 71 13.58 4.30 8.65
C LEU A 71 14.34 4.63 9.94
#